data_AF-A0A916WK32-F1
#
_entry.id   AF-A0A916WK32-F1
#
_cell.length_a   1.000
_cell.length_b   1.000
_cell.length_c   1.000
_cell.angle_alpha   90.00
_cell.angle_beta   90.00
_cell.angle_gamma   90.00
#
_symmetry.space_group_name_H-M   'P 1'
#
loop_
_entity.id
_entity.type
_entity.pdbx_description
1 polymer ?
#
loop_
_entity_poly.entity_id
_entity_poly.type
_entity_poly.pdbx_seq_one_letter_code
_entity_poly.pdbx_strand_id
1 'polypeptide(L)'
;MQLDGTQSAQPGERCARRARQMGGSLIEVLISIVIASVALLALAGVNASSIRYTKMSQYRATAAQLAADIGERMRASKGTATTGFLAGNYDYTATFAGQATKATLPAALCNLPTDTCTPAQIAALDLAQWRIFVRDQLPEGSVFILRQSGQVAADVWVAWRDPAVANTDEAPALTLECPDAMSTESDLSIRCSFFRINL
;
A
#
# COMPACT_ATOMS: atom_id res chain seq x y z
N MET A 1 -106.66 16.56 -11.39
CA MET A 1 -106.57 17.66 -12.38
C MET A 1 -105.29 18.40 -12.06
N GLN A 2 -104.18 17.89 -12.62
CA GLN A 2 -103.37 18.52 -13.69
C GLN A 2 -102.53 19.68 -13.14
N LEU A 3 -101.25 19.85 -13.46
CA LEU A 3 -100.23 19.11 -14.23
C LEU A 3 -98.91 19.89 -14.04
N ASP A 4 -97.81 19.31 -14.53
CA ASP A 4 -96.50 19.91 -14.81
C ASP A 4 -95.59 20.27 -13.62
N GLY A 5 -94.29 19.99 -13.65
CA GLY A 5 -93.48 19.46 -14.75
C GLY A 5 -91.99 19.52 -14.37
N THR A 6 -91.32 18.40 -14.57
CA THR A 6 -89.93 18.18 -15.03
C THR A 6 -88.84 19.27 -14.87
N GLN A 7 -87.69 18.89 -14.24
CA GLN A 7 -86.28 18.98 -14.74
C GLN A 7 -85.29 18.81 -13.56
N SER A 8 -84.48 17.74 -13.49
CA SER A 8 -83.21 17.42 -14.18
C SER A 8 -81.94 17.95 -13.47
N ALA A 9 -81.05 17.05 -13.03
CA ALA A 9 -79.59 17.22 -13.13
C ALA A 9 -78.87 15.90 -12.82
N GLN A 10 -77.88 15.56 -13.64
CA GLN A 10 -77.25 14.26 -13.86
C GLN A 10 -76.14 13.88 -12.85
N PRO A 11 -75.77 12.60 -12.73
CA PRO A 11 -74.47 12.21 -12.17
C PRO A 11 -73.37 12.57 -13.18
N GLY A 12 -72.47 13.48 -12.80
CA GLY A 12 -71.31 13.83 -13.61
C GLY A 12 -70.33 12.67 -13.70
N GLU A 13 -70.47 11.85 -14.74
CA GLU A 13 -69.45 10.91 -15.19
C GLU A 13 -68.18 11.71 -15.52
N ARG A 14 -67.19 11.64 -14.63
CA ARG A 14 -65.84 12.12 -14.92
C ARG A 14 -65.29 11.23 -16.03
N CYS A 15 -65.30 11.73 -17.26
CA CYS A 15 -64.55 11.15 -18.37
C CYS A 15 -63.07 11.03 -17.94
N ALA A 16 -62.65 9.83 -17.53
CA ALA A 16 -61.26 9.51 -17.32
C ALA A 16 -60.58 9.59 -18.70
N ARG A 17 -59.84 10.68 -18.94
CA ARG A 17 -58.93 10.78 -20.08
C ARG A 17 -57.95 9.61 -19.96
N ARG A 18 -58.14 8.55 -20.74
CA ARG A 18 -57.06 7.60 -21.01
C ARG A 18 -55.97 8.39 -21.72
N ALA A 19 -54.91 8.71 -20.99
CA ALA A 19 -53.68 9.18 -21.60
C ALA A 19 -53.26 8.10 -22.61
N ARG A 20 -53.28 8.45 -23.90
CA ARG A 20 -52.73 7.60 -24.95
C ARG A 20 -51.26 7.42 -24.63
N GLN A 21 -50.86 6.20 -24.29
CA GLN A 21 -49.47 5.82 -24.11
C GLN A 21 -48.82 5.93 -25.50
N MET A 22 -48.23 7.09 -25.78
CA MET A 22 -47.48 7.33 -27.01
C MET A 22 -46.20 6.51 -26.91
N GLY A 23 -45.91 5.69 -27.93
CA GLY A 23 -44.84 4.68 -27.96
C GLY A 23 -43.42 5.23 -27.95
N GLY A 24 -43.06 6.02 -26.94
CA GLY A 24 -41.70 6.47 -26.65
C GLY A 24 -40.92 5.56 -25.71
N SER A 25 -41.52 4.49 -25.19
CA SER A 25 -40.87 3.65 -24.16
C SER A 25 -39.61 2.94 -24.66
N LEU A 26 -39.53 2.56 -25.94
CA LEU A 26 -38.40 1.79 -26.45
C LEU A 26 -37.14 2.66 -26.62
N ILE A 27 -37.30 3.91 -27.07
CA ILE A 27 -36.17 4.87 -27.15
C ILE A 27 -35.76 5.35 -25.75
N GLU A 28 -36.70 5.51 -24.82
CA GLU A 28 -36.44 5.87 -23.43
C GLU A 28 -35.65 4.79 -22.69
N VAL A 29 -35.99 3.51 -22.89
CA VAL A 29 -35.24 2.38 -22.34
C VAL A 29 -33.83 2.29 -22.95
N LEU A 30 -33.69 2.51 -24.27
CA LEU A 30 -32.38 2.54 -24.93
C LEU A 30 -31.46 3.64 -24.37
N ILE A 31 -31.99 4.86 -24.21
CA ILE A 31 -31.25 5.97 -23.61
C ILE A 31 -30.87 5.63 -22.16
N SER A 32 -31.78 5.03 -21.39
CA SER A 32 -31.51 4.61 -20.01
C SER A 32 -30.38 3.58 -19.92
N ILE A 33 -30.35 2.60 -20.82
CA ILE A 33 -29.28 1.59 -20.89
C ILE A 33 -27.95 2.23 -21.26
N VAL A 34 -27.92 3.19 -22.19
CA VAL A 34 -26.70 3.92 -22.58
C VAL A 34 -26.18 4.76 -21.42
N ILE A 35 -27.04 5.49 -20.71
CA ILE A 35 -26.63 6.29 -19.54
C ILE A 35 -26.11 5.36 -18.44
N ALA A 36 -26.81 4.25 -18.16
CA ALA A 36 -26.40 3.28 -17.16
C ALA A 36 -25.05 2.62 -17.50
N SER A 37 -24.79 2.29 -18.77
CA SER A 37 -23.52 1.69 -19.17
C SER A 37 -22.35 2.66 -19.01
N VAL A 38 -22.52 3.94 -19.38
CA VAL A 38 -21.52 5.00 -19.16
C VAL A 38 -21.27 5.20 -17.66
N ALA A 39 -22.31 5.22 -16.84
CA ALA A 39 -22.18 5.36 -15.38
C ALA A 39 -21.39 4.19 -14.75
N LEU A 40 -21.63 2.95 -15.19
CA LEU A 40 -20.90 1.78 -14.71
C LEU A 40 -19.43 1.78 -15.14
N LEU A 41 -19.14 2.23 -16.38
CA LEU A 41 -17.76 2.37 -16.86
C LEU A 41 -16.99 3.43 -16.05
N ALA A 42 -17.61 4.56 -15.76
CA ALA A 42 -17.02 5.60 -14.90
C ALA A 42 -16.74 5.06 -13.49
N LEU A 43 -17.69 4.34 -12.90
CA LEU A 43 -17.53 3.71 -11.58
C LEU A 43 -16.41 2.66 -11.56
N ALA A 44 -16.25 1.87 -12.63
CA ALA A 44 -15.17 0.89 -12.74
C ALA A 44 -13.79 1.56 -12.70
N GLY A 45 -13.61 2.68 -13.42
CA GLY A 45 -12.36 3.46 -13.40
C GLY A 45 -12.03 4.00 -12.00
N VAL A 46 -13.02 4.56 -11.30
CA VAL A 46 -12.83 5.04 -9.92
C VAL A 46 -12.46 3.89 -8.97
N ASN A 47 -13.15 2.75 -9.06
CA ASN A 47 -12.83 1.58 -8.22
C ASN A 47 -11.39 1.08 -8.45
N ALA A 48 -10.95 1.01 -9.70
CA ALA A 48 -9.58 0.61 -10.03
C ALA A 48 -8.53 1.56 -9.39
N SER A 49 -8.76 2.87 -9.50
CA SER A 49 -7.87 3.86 -8.87
C SER A 49 -7.85 3.75 -7.33
N SER A 50 -9.01 3.51 -6.71
CA SER A 50 -9.14 3.35 -5.26
C SER A 50 -8.37 2.14 -4.71
N ILE A 51 -8.44 1.01 -5.42
CA ILE A 51 -7.68 -0.20 -5.06
C ILE A 51 -6.18 0.08 -5.10
N ARG A 52 -5.70 0.79 -6.13
CA ARG A 52 -4.29 1.17 -6.28
C ARG A 52 -3.82 2.06 -5.11
N TYR A 53 -4.55 3.11 -4.78
CA TYR A 53 -4.21 3.98 -3.63
C TYR A 53 -4.21 3.21 -2.30
N THR A 54 -5.17 2.29 -2.13
CA THR A 54 -5.23 1.43 -0.95
C THR A 54 -3.97 0.55 -0.84
N LYS A 55 -3.51 -0.03 -1.96
CA LYS A 55 -2.27 -0.83 -2.00
C LYS A 55 -1.03 -0.02 -1.68
N MET A 56 -0.89 1.18 -2.22
CA MET A 56 0.23 2.07 -1.89
C MET A 56 0.24 2.45 -0.40
N SER A 57 -0.93 2.79 0.16
CA SER A 57 -1.05 3.08 1.59
C SER A 57 -0.71 1.84 2.43
N GLN A 58 -1.11 0.65 1.98
CA GLN A 58 -0.77 -0.61 2.64
C GLN A 58 0.74 -0.82 2.68
N TYR A 59 1.46 -0.67 1.55
CA TYR A 59 2.91 -0.86 1.52
C TYR A 59 3.67 0.13 2.42
N ARG A 60 3.26 1.41 2.44
CA ARG A 60 3.86 2.41 3.35
C ARG A 60 3.63 2.07 4.82
N ALA A 61 2.42 1.60 5.17
CA ALA A 61 2.12 1.16 6.54
C ALA A 61 2.94 -0.08 6.92
N THR A 62 3.06 -1.05 6.02
CA THR A 62 3.90 -2.24 6.20
C THR A 62 5.37 -1.86 6.36
N ALA A 63 5.90 -0.94 5.55
CA ALA A 63 7.26 -0.44 5.69
C ALA A 63 7.52 0.21 7.07
N ALA A 64 6.56 0.97 7.60
CA ALA A 64 6.66 1.56 8.94
C ALA A 64 6.66 0.48 10.04
N GLN A 65 5.84 -0.56 9.91
CA GLN A 65 5.84 -1.70 10.83
C GLN A 65 7.17 -2.46 10.80
N LEU A 66 7.72 -2.70 9.61
CA LEU A 66 9.02 -3.35 9.42
C LEU A 66 10.17 -2.51 9.99
N ALA A 67 10.11 -1.18 9.84
CA ALA A 67 11.09 -0.27 10.45
C ALA A 67 11.01 -0.28 11.99
N ALA A 68 9.80 -0.36 12.54
CA ALA A 68 9.61 -0.50 13.98
C ALA A 68 10.17 -1.83 14.52
N ASP A 69 9.96 -2.95 13.79
CA ASP A 69 10.49 -4.28 14.16
C ASP A 69 12.02 -4.28 14.26
N ILE A 70 12.72 -3.80 13.23
CA ILE A 70 14.19 -3.74 13.28
C ILE A 70 14.68 -2.75 14.34
N GLY A 71 13.93 -1.66 14.56
CA GLY A 71 14.21 -0.72 15.63
C GLY A 71 14.19 -1.39 17.00
N GLU A 72 13.21 -2.25 17.27
CA GLU A 72 13.12 -2.98 18.53
C GLU A 72 14.26 -3.99 18.69
N ARG A 73 14.61 -4.73 17.63
CA ARG A 73 15.76 -5.64 17.63
C ARG A 73 17.07 -4.90 17.93
N MET A 74 17.28 -3.74 17.32
CA MET A 74 18.44 -2.89 17.59
C MET A 74 18.46 -2.36 19.02
N ARG A 75 17.30 -2.06 19.64
CA ARG A 75 17.23 -1.67 21.07
C ARG A 75 17.57 -2.82 21.99
N ALA A 76 17.01 -4.00 21.73
CA ALA A 76 17.29 -5.22 22.49
C ALA A 76 18.78 -5.62 22.40
N SER A 77 19.40 -5.38 21.25
CA SER A 77 20.81 -5.68 20.96
C SER A 77 21.67 -4.41 20.85
N LYS A 78 21.41 -3.41 21.70
CA LYS A 78 22.13 -2.12 21.67
C LYS A 78 23.65 -2.30 21.80
N GLY A 79 24.06 -3.20 22.70
CA GLY A 79 25.46 -3.59 22.91
C GLY A 79 26.37 -2.46 23.39
N THR A 80 27.66 -2.58 23.11
CA THR A 80 28.71 -1.60 23.46
C THR A 80 29.45 -1.14 22.22
N ALA A 81 30.45 -0.26 22.36
CA ALA A 81 31.29 0.13 21.22
C ALA A 81 31.96 -1.06 20.48
N THR A 82 32.05 -2.24 21.10
CA THR A 82 32.65 -3.45 20.53
C THR A 82 31.64 -4.58 20.27
N THR A 83 30.35 -4.42 20.63
CA THR A 83 29.33 -5.45 20.42
C THR A 83 27.96 -4.85 20.04
N GLY A 84 27.13 -5.62 19.34
CA GLY A 84 25.74 -5.24 19.03
C GLY A 84 25.63 -4.05 18.07
N PHE A 85 24.54 -3.29 18.21
CA PHE A 85 24.27 -2.10 17.39
C PHE A 85 25.41 -1.08 17.42
N LEU A 86 25.93 -0.74 18.60
CA LEU A 86 26.96 0.30 18.72
C LEU A 86 28.29 -0.06 18.03
N ALA A 87 28.55 -1.34 17.78
CA ALA A 87 29.70 -1.82 17.01
C ALA A 87 29.44 -1.94 15.49
N GLY A 88 28.23 -1.62 15.02
CA GLY A 88 27.88 -1.72 13.60
C GLY A 88 27.38 -3.07 13.14
N ASN A 89 27.01 -3.97 14.06
CA ASN A 89 26.52 -5.30 13.67
C ASN A 89 25.17 -5.28 12.91
N TYR A 90 24.47 -4.13 12.90
CA TYR A 90 23.24 -3.91 12.12
C TYR A 90 23.45 -3.01 10.90
N ASP A 91 24.67 -2.52 10.64
CA ASP A 91 24.96 -1.73 9.44
C ASP A 91 24.75 -2.61 8.19
N TYR A 92 23.96 -2.13 7.24
CA TYR A 92 23.63 -2.89 6.03
C TYR A 92 23.47 -1.95 4.83
N THR A 93 24.51 -1.86 4.01
CA THR A 93 24.61 -0.85 2.95
C THR A 93 24.66 -1.49 1.55
N ALA A 94 23.82 -2.50 1.30
CA ALA A 94 23.76 -3.16 0.01
C ALA A 94 22.92 -2.36 -1.00
N THR A 95 23.25 -2.49 -2.28
CA THR A 95 22.47 -1.91 -3.37
C THR A 95 21.11 -2.61 -3.50
N PHE A 96 20.14 -1.96 -4.15
CA PHE A 96 18.83 -2.58 -4.44
C PHE A 96 19.01 -3.85 -5.29
N ALA A 97 19.79 -3.78 -6.37
CA ALA A 97 20.08 -4.93 -7.22
C ALA A 97 20.80 -6.07 -6.47
N GLY A 98 21.69 -5.75 -5.52
CA GLY A 98 22.37 -6.72 -4.67
C GLY A 98 21.45 -7.48 -3.71
N GLN A 99 20.18 -7.09 -3.62
CA GLN A 99 19.16 -7.72 -2.79
C GLN A 99 18.15 -8.53 -3.62
N ALA A 100 18.47 -8.87 -4.88
CA ALA A 100 17.58 -9.59 -5.80
C ALA A 100 17.04 -10.95 -5.28
N THR A 101 17.71 -11.57 -4.31
CA THR A 101 17.29 -12.83 -3.69
C THR A 101 16.97 -12.63 -2.21
N LYS A 102 16.14 -13.52 -1.63
CA LYS A 102 15.93 -13.57 -0.19
C LYS A 102 17.28 -13.72 0.53
N ALA A 103 17.40 -13.09 1.70
CA ALA A 103 18.58 -13.24 2.52
C ALA A 103 18.75 -14.71 2.96
N THR A 104 20.00 -15.15 3.07
CA THR A 104 20.33 -16.47 3.62
C THR A 104 20.45 -16.34 5.13
N LEU A 105 19.83 -17.27 5.87
CA LEU A 105 20.02 -17.35 7.31
C LEU A 105 21.47 -17.78 7.63
N PRO A 106 22.07 -17.25 8.72
CA PRO A 106 23.36 -17.73 9.19
C PRO A 106 23.26 -19.16 9.72
N ALA A 107 24.40 -19.85 9.78
CA ALA A 107 24.46 -21.23 10.30
C ALA A 107 24.12 -21.33 11.79
N ALA A 108 24.45 -20.29 12.57
CA ALA A 108 24.09 -20.20 13.98
C ALA A 108 22.73 -19.49 14.12
N LEU A 109 21.72 -20.23 14.57
CA LEU A 109 20.34 -19.73 14.71
C LEU A 109 19.98 -19.26 16.12
N CYS A 110 20.88 -19.42 17.10
CA CYS A 110 20.76 -18.85 18.44
C CYS A 110 19.39 -19.06 19.10
N ASN A 111 18.79 -20.24 18.88
CA ASN A 111 17.40 -20.54 19.22
C ASN A 111 17.28 -21.75 20.16
N LEU A 112 18.41 -22.35 20.54
CA LEU A 112 18.44 -23.42 21.53
C LEU A 112 19.04 -22.90 22.85
N PRO A 113 18.58 -23.39 24.01
CA PRO A 113 19.14 -23.00 25.30
C PRO A 113 20.63 -23.31 25.48
N THR A 114 21.16 -24.24 24.67
CA THR A 114 22.58 -24.64 24.67
C THR A 114 23.44 -23.76 23.76
N ASP A 115 22.84 -22.89 22.95
CA ASP A 115 23.60 -22.04 22.02
C ASP A 115 24.34 -20.94 22.79
N THR A 116 25.64 -20.83 22.53
CA THR A 116 26.46 -19.70 23.01
C THR A 116 26.72 -18.77 21.84
N CYS A 117 25.80 -17.82 21.65
CA CYS A 117 25.90 -16.85 20.56
C CYS A 117 26.54 -15.54 20.99
N THR A 118 27.45 -15.07 20.16
CA THR A 118 28.01 -13.71 20.27
C THR A 118 26.97 -12.68 19.83
N PRO A 119 27.04 -11.42 20.32
CA PRO A 119 26.18 -10.34 19.85
C PRO A 119 26.21 -10.11 18.33
N ALA A 120 27.32 -10.46 17.66
CA ALA A 120 27.42 -10.40 16.20
C ALA A 120 26.59 -11.49 15.51
N GLN A 121 26.57 -12.70 16.06
CA GLN A 121 25.74 -13.80 15.53
C GLN A 121 24.25 -13.51 15.70
N ILE A 122 23.85 -12.95 16.84
CA ILE A 122 22.46 -12.54 17.10
C ILE A 122 22.04 -11.46 16.09
N ALA A 123 22.84 -10.41 15.93
CA ALA A 123 22.54 -9.34 14.98
C ALA A 123 22.51 -9.83 13.51
N ALA A 124 23.41 -10.73 13.13
CA ALA A 124 23.41 -11.33 11.79
C ALA A 124 22.14 -12.15 11.54
N LEU A 125 21.66 -12.89 12.54
CA LEU A 125 20.40 -13.62 12.45
C LEU A 125 19.21 -12.68 12.37
N ASP A 126 19.13 -11.67 13.25
CA ASP A 126 18.08 -10.65 13.25
C ASP A 126 17.97 -9.98 11.88
N LEU A 127 19.11 -9.52 11.35
CA LEU A 127 19.16 -8.83 10.06
C LEU A 127 18.75 -9.76 8.91
N ALA A 128 19.17 -11.03 8.94
CA ALA A 128 18.76 -12.00 7.92
C ALA A 128 17.25 -12.30 7.98
N GLN A 129 16.71 -12.56 9.17
CA GLN A 129 15.27 -12.81 9.37
C GLN A 129 14.43 -11.60 8.97
N TRP A 130 14.82 -10.40 9.42
CA TRP A 130 14.13 -9.17 9.08
C TRP A 130 14.13 -8.92 7.58
N ARG A 131 15.28 -9.10 6.91
CA ARG A 131 15.38 -8.97 5.45
C ARG A 131 14.50 -9.98 4.70
N ILE A 132 14.39 -11.21 5.18
CA ILE A 132 13.45 -12.19 4.63
C ILE A 132 12.01 -11.69 4.79
N PHE A 133 11.62 -11.19 5.96
CA PHE A 133 10.28 -10.65 6.18
C PHE A 133 9.97 -9.43 5.32
N VAL A 134 10.93 -8.51 5.16
CA VAL A 134 10.78 -7.36 4.26
C VAL A 134 10.54 -7.83 2.82
N ARG A 135 11.34 -8.80 2.35
CA ARG A 135 11.20 -9.38 1.00
C ARG A 135 9.87 -10.09 0.78
N ASP A 136 9.31 -10.68 1.83
CA ASP A 136 8.05 -11.45 1.77
C ASP A 136 6.81 -10.57 1.84
N GLN A 137 6.91 -9.42 2.50
CA GLN A 137 5.78 -8.50 2.68
C GLN A 137 5.71 -7.39 1.64
N LEU A 138 6.83 -7.06 0.99
CA LEU A 138 6.92 -6.00 0.00
C LEU A 138 7.44 -6.53 -1.35
N PRO A 139 6.90 -6.08 -2.50
CA PRO A 139 7.39 -6.48 -3.81
C PRO A 139 8.85 -6.05 -3.99
N GLU A 140 9.74 -7.02 -4.19
CA GLU A 140 11.20 -6.79 -4.22
C GLU A 140 11.72 -5.98 -3.02
N GLY A 141 11.11 -6.22 -1.84
CA GLY A 141 11.48 -5.57 -0.59
C GLY A 141 12.99 -5.60 -0.37
N SER A 142 13.55 -4.43 -0.10
CA SER A 142 14.99 -4.20 0.08
C SER A 142 15.20 -3.18 1.19
N VAL A 143 16.37 -3.21 1.81
CA VAL A 143 16.66 -2.40 3.00
C VAL A 143 18.02 -1.75 2.92
N PHE A 144 18.16 -0.63 3.64
CA PHE A 144 19.44 0.03 3.85
C PHE A 144 19.49 0.56 5.28
N ILE A 145 20.53 0.26 6.02
CA ILE A 145 20.72 0.70 7.41
C ILE A 145 22.09 1.33 7.54
N LEU A 146 22.11 2.56 8.05
CA LEU A 146 23.33 3.27 8.40
C LEU A 146 23.20 3.84 9.81
N ARG A 147 24.17 3.54 10.67
CA ARG A 147 24.28 4.22 11.96
C ARG A 147 24.73 5.66 11.83
N GLN A 148 24.22 6.50 12.73
CA GLN A 148 24.63 7.89 12.83
C GLN A 148 25.92 8.03 13.65
N SER A 149 26.91 8.73 13.12
CA SER A 149 28.14 9.03 13.86
C SER A 149 27.85 9.97 15.03
N GLY A 150 28.29 9.58 16.23
CA GLY A 150 28.18 10.44 17.42
C GLY A 150 26.77 10.53 18.03
N GLN A 151 25.83 9.71 17.58
CA GLN A 151 24.48 9.59 18.13
C GLN A 151 24.12 8.12 18.32
N VAL A 152 23.25 7.81 19.27
CA VAL A 152 22.69 6.45 19.40
C VAL A 152 21.42 6.36 18.55
N ALA A 153 21.61 6.47 17.23
CA ALA A 153 20.53 6.45 16.26
C ALA A 153 20.96 5.77 14.96
N ALA A 154 19.99 5.20 14.25
CA ALA A 154 20.16 4.67 12.91
C ALA A 154 19.17 5.29 11.93
N ASP A 155 19.67 5.53 10.73
CA ASP A 155 18.89 5.88 9.57
C ASP A 155 18.58 4.57 8.81
N VAL A 156 17.29 4.29 8.65
CA VAL A 156 16.77 3.06 8.03
C VAL A 156 15.92 3.44 6.82
N TRP A 157 16.22 2.81 5.70
CA TRP A 157 15.39 2.86 4.50
C TRP A 157 14.80 1.49 4.23
N VAL A 158 13.49 1.48 3.97
CA VAL A 158 12.77 0.33 3.45
C VAL A 158 12.33 0.68 2.04
N ALA A 159 12.73 -0.12 1.07
CA ALA A 159 12.47 0.09 -0.34
C ALA A 159 11.66 -1.08 -0.92
N TRP A 160 10.86 -0.79 -1.93
CA TRP A 160 10.10 -1.78 -2.68
C TRP A 160 9.85 -1.29 -4.10
N ARG A 161 9.62 -2.23 -5.01
CA ARG A 161 9.14 -1.91 -6.36
C ARG A 161 7.64 -1.71 -6.32
N ASP A 162 7.17 -0.56 -6.78
CA ASP A 162 5.75 -0.30 -6.96
C ASP A 162 5.28 -0.94 -8.29
N PRO A 163 4.44 -1.98 -8.25
CA PRO A 163 3.94 -2.61 -9.48
C PRO A 163 3.08 -1.65 -10.31
N ALA A 164 2.60 -0.55 -9.72
CA ALA A 164 1.68 0.38 -10.34
C ALA A 164 2.37 1.52 -11.10
N VAL A 165 3.68 1.74 -10.93
CA VAL A 165 4.47 2.71 -11.71
C VAL A 165 4.92 2.14 -13.06
N ALA A 166 4.64 0.86 -13.33
CA ALA A 166 4.69 0.30 -14.68
C ALA A 166 3.63 0.91 -15.64
N ASN A 167 2.70 1.73 -15.13
CA ASN A 167 1.73 2.49 -15.92
C ASN A 167 1.90 4.00 -15.65
N THR A 168 1.97 4.78 -16.72
CA THR A 168 2.63 6.10 -16.88
C THR A 168 2.01 7.32 -16.18
N ASP A 169 1.02 7.17 -15.29
CA ASP A 169 0.18 8.31 -14.86
C ASP A 169 0.39 8.74 -13.40
N GLU A 170 1.43 8.24 -12.72
CA GLU A 170 1.78 8.69 -11.36
C GLU A 170 3.09 9.46 -11.35
N ALA A 171 3.16 10.48 -10.49
CA ALA A 171 4.41 11.17 -10.21
C ALA A 171 5.48 10.12 -9.85
N PRO A 172 6.61 10.10 -10.58
CA PRO A 172 7.66 9.12 -10.34
C PRO A 172 8.18 9.22 -8.90
N ALA A 173 8.88 8.19 -8.42
CA ALA A 173 9.63 8.31 -7.17
C ALA A 173 10.51 9.55 -7.30
N LEU A 174 10.31 10.53 -6.41
CA LEU A 174 11.18 11.69 -6.40
C LEU A 174 12.59 11.15 -6.18
N THR A 175 13.54 11.68 -6.95
CA THR A 175 14.97 11.32 -6.91
C THR A 175 15.59 11.44 -5.50
N LEU A 176 14.85 11.98 -4.54
CA LEU A 176 15.25 12.29 -3.18
C LEU A 176 14.79 11.26 -2.11
N GLU A 177 13.97 10.25 -2.46
CA GLU A 177 13.40 9.35 -1.44
C GLU A 177 14.34 8.19 -1.03
N CYS A 178 15.23 7.77 -1.92
CA CYS A 178 16.18 6.68 -1.69
C CYS A 178 17.60 7.23 -1.44
N PRO A 179 18.43 6.57 -0.62
CA PRO A 179 19.81 7.00 -0.41
C PRO A 179 20.65 6.66 -1.65
N ASP A 180 21.51 7.59 -2.09
CA ASP A 180 22.37 7.42 -3.29
C ASP A 180 23.18 6.11 -3.27
N ALA A 181 23.66 5.74 -2.08
CA ALA A 181 24.44 4.53 -1.85
C ALA A 181 23.67 3.22 -2.08
N MET A 182 22.33 3.24 -2.07
CA MET A 182 21.50 2.07 -2.40
C MET A 182 21.40 1.86 -3.92
N SER A 183 21.77 2.86 -4.72
CA SER A 183 21.85 2.82 -6.19
C SER A 183 20.64 2.16 -6.85
N THR A 184 19.57 2.93 -7.06
CA THR A 184 18.34 2.45 -7.72
C THR A 184 18.41 2.50 -9.25
N GLU A 185 19.59 2.74 -9.84
CA GLU A 185 19.81 2.81 -11.30
C GLU A 185 18.83 3.72 -12.06
N SER A 186 18.33 4.78 -11.42
CA SER A 186 17.28 5.68 -11.96
C SER A 186 15.94 5.02 -12.25
N ASP A 187 15.70 3.83 -11.70
CA ASP A 187 14.43 3.12 -11.79
C ASP A 187 13.34 3.82 -10.97
N LEU A 188 12.44 4.50 -11.68
CA LEU A 188 11.36 5.30 -11.10
C LEU A 188 10.27 4.45 -10.45
N SER A 189 10.27 3.13 -10.68
CA SER A 189 9.33 2.21 -10.02
C SER A 189 9.76 1.83 -8.61
N ILE A 190 11.01 2.11 -8.21
CA ILE A 190 11.48 1.85 -6.85
C ILE A 190 11.06 3.00 -5.94
N ARG A 191 10.31 2.67 -4.89
CA ARG A 191 9.88 3.58 -3.83
C ARG A 191 10.70 3.30 -2.57
N CYS A 192 11.03 4.35 -1.82
CA CYS A 192 11.71 4.23 -0.52
C CYS A 192 10.91 4.95 0.57
N SER A 193 11.00 4.42 1.80
CA SER A 193 10.54 5.10 3.01
C SER A 193 11.70 5.22 3.99
N PHE A 194 11.95 6.44 4.43
CA PHE A 194 13.01 6.79 5.37
C PHE A 194 12.48 6.86 6.81
N PHE A 195 13.22 6.26 7.73
CA PHE A 195 12.93 6.26 9.16
C PHE A 195 14.21 6.54 9.94
N ARG A 196 14.15 7.48 10.89
CA ARG A 196 15.20 7.67 11.89
C ARG A 196 14.79 6.98 13.19
N ILE A 197 15.62 6.06 13.65
CA ILE A 197 15.38 5.26 14.85
C ILE A 197 16.38 5.69 15.93
N ASN A 198 15.86 6.29 17.00
CA ASN A 198 16.66 6.57 18.21
C ASN A 198 16.63 5.35 19.15
N LEU A 199 17.77 5.05 19.77
CA LEU A 199 18.04 3.84 20.56
C LEU A 199 18.56 4.13 21.97
#